data_AF-A0A2X3I2W1-F1
#
_entry.id   AF-A0A2X3I2W1-F1
#
_cell.length_a   1.000
_cell.length_b   1.000
_cell.length_c   1.000
_cell.angle_alpha   90.00
_cell.angle_beta   90.00
_cell.angle_gamma   90.00
#
_symmetry.space_group_name_H-M   'P 1'
#
loop_
_entity.id
_entity.type
_entity.pdbx_description
1 polymer ?
#
loop_
_entity_poly.entity_id
_entity_poly.type
_entity_poly.pdbx_seq_one_letter_code
_entity_poly.pdbx_strand_id
1 'polypeptide(L)'
;MTTDITELAHRLKLEVHRAVSNFSPQMNIKTRDLKELVEVLEKTQAKADVYDMLRDDYGLREKGVGLADFVDWQANRIAELEAQNEYIRKRYQQLDLLIGKNILVMQAAIIEWQATGDAKNGLAWIYNTLFGPGELPDEAEKDAQAYFDRKYAPLDEELMVLHKWFWEQSEAERAAAGIKVG
;
A
#
# COMPACT_ATOMS: atom_id res chain seq x y z
N MET A 1 -18.94 15.50 38.34
CA MET A 1 -17.48 15.54 38.46
C MET A 1 -16.98 14.12 38.25
N THR A 2 -16.76 13.72 37.00
CA THR A 2 -16.23 12.40 36.64
C THR A 2 -14.72 12.46 36.81
N THR A 3 -14.19 11.76 37.82
CA THR A 3 -12.75 11.66 38.03
C THR A 3 -12.12 10.96 36.83
N ASP A 4 -11.20 11.63 36.15
CA ASP A 4 -10.44 11.10 35.02
C ASP A 4 -9.61 9.88 35.47
N ILE A 5 -9.63 8.80 34.68
CA ILE A 5 -8.88 7.57 34.94
C ILE A 5 -7.39 7.87 35.12
N THR A 6 -6.87 8.90 34.43
CA THR A 6 -5.49 9.40 34.54
C THR A 6 -5.17 9.92 35.94
N GLU A 7 -6.12 10.63 36.55
CA GLU A 7 -5.97 11.18 37.89
C GLU A 7 -6.05 10.08 38.95
N LEU A 8 -6.91 9.07 38.72
CA LEU A 8 -7.07 7.93 39.59
C LEU A 8 -5.84 7.00 39.54
N ALA A 9 -5.27 6.75 38.36
CA ALA A 9 -4.05 5.98 38.18
C ALA A 9 -2.84 6.65 38.86
N HIS A 10 -2.68 7.97 38.68
CA HIS A 10 -1.62 8.74 39.37
C HIS A 10 -1.75 8.69 40.89
N ARG A 11 -2.96 8.89 41.42
CA ARG A 11 -3.21 8.82 42.87
C ARG A 11 -2.88 7.43 43.43
N LEU A 12 -3.32 6.37 42.74
CA LEU A 12 -3.06 4.99 43.15
C LEU A 12 -1.57 4.66 43.14
N LYS A 13 -0.82 5.12 42.13
CA LYS A 13 0.64 4.96 42.03
C LYS A 13 1.38 5.62 43.20
N LEU A 14 0.94 6.81 43.60
CA LEU A 14 1.52 7.59 44.68
C LEU A 14 1.23 6.97 46.06
N GLU A 15 0.04 6.39 46.22
CA GLU A 15 -0.37 5.67 47.41
C GLU A 15 0.36 4.33 47.56
N VAL A 16 0.52 3.59 46.46
CA VAL A 16 1.35 2.37 46.38
C VAL A 16 2.81 2.67 46.73
N HIS A 17 3.38 3.77 46.21
CA HIS A 17 4.76 4.16 46.53
C HIS A 17 4.95 4.46 48.02
N ARG A 18 3.98 5.16 48.64
CA ARG A 18 3.99 5.45 50.08
C ARG A 18 3.83 4.19 50.94
N ALA A 19 3.02 3.22 50.50
CA ALA A 19 2.82 1.96 51.20
C ALA A 19 4.08 1.07 51.23
N VAL A 20 4.85 1.03 50.14
CA VAL A 20 6.11 0.24 50.06
C VAL A 20 7.16 0.74 51.07
N SER A 21 7.23 2.05 51.31
CA SER A 21 8.23 2.64 52.20
C SER A 21 7.98 2.43 53.71
N ASN A 22 6.77 1.98 54.12
CA ASN A 22 6.27 2.11 55.49
C ASN A 22 5.80 0.80 56.20
N PHE A 23 6.28 -0.42 55.88
CA PHE A 23 6.27 -1.70 56.68
C PHE A 23 5.69 -3.01 56.03
N SER A 24 6.17 -4.16 56.57
CA SER A 24 5.70 -5.58 56.55
C SER A 24 5.76 -6.43 55.24
N PRO A 25 6.37 -7.64 55.25
CA PRO A 25 6.46 -8.55 54.10
C PRO A 25 5.11 -9.04 53.52
N GLN A 26 4.06 -9.19 54.34
CA GLN A 26 2.74 -9.67 53.87
C GLN A 26 1.98 -8.60 53.06
N MET A 27 2.26 -7.32 53.32
CA MET A 27 1.73 -6.20 52.53
C MET A 27 2.48 -6.04 51.19
N ASN A 28 3.70 -6.57 51.08
CA ASN A 28 4.52 -6.49 49.87
C ASN A 28 3.94 -7.30 48.69
N ILE A 29 3.23 -8.40 48.97
CA ILE A 29 2.49 -9.19 47.96
C ILE A 29 1.28 -8.40 47.44
N LYS A 30 0.44 -7.87 48.33
CA LYS A 30 -0.70 -7.01 47.95
C LYS A 30 -0.29 -5.74 47.19
N THR A 31 0.90 -5.20 47.52
CA THR A 31 1.44 -4.01 46.87
C THR A 31 1.98 -4.31 45.47
N ARG A 32 2.46 -5.53 45.22
CA ARG A 32 2.80 -6.01 43.87
C ARG A 32 1.55 -6.14 43.00
N ASP A 33 0.48 -6.74 43.53
CA ASP A 33 -0.81 -6.86 42.82
C ASP A 33 -1.39 -5.48 42.45
N LEU A 34 -1.24 -4.49 43.34
CA LEU A 34 -1.64 -3.11 43.06
C LEU A 34 -0.81 -2.42 41.96
N LYS A 35 0.51 -2.68 41.89
CA LYS A 35 1.36 -2.18 40.80
C LYS A 35 0.95 -2.77 39.46
N GLU A 36 0.66 -4.07 39.42
CA GLU A 36 0.18 -4.75 38.22
C GLU A 36 -1.17 -4.17 37.76
N LEU A 37 -2.08 -3.87 38.69
CA LEU A 37 -3.35 -3.20 38.38
C LEU A 37 -3.16 -1.76 37.84
N VAL A 38 -2.24 -0.97 38.42
CA VAL A 38 -1.92 0.38 37.91
C VAL A 38 -1.36 0.29 36.49
N GLU A 39 -0.47 -0.66 36.22
CA GLU A 39 0.10 -0.85 34.88
C GLU A 39 -0.96 -1.25 33.85
N VAL A 40 -1.91 -2.11 34.23
CA VAL A 40 -3.05 -2.48 33.37
C VAL A 40 -3.96 -1.28 33.11
N LEU A 41 -4.21 -0.42 34.12
CA LEU A 41 -4.98 0.81 33.95
C LEU A 41 -4.29 1.80 33.00
N GLU A 42 -2.99 2.03 33.17
CA GLU A 42 -2.19 2.89 32.29
C GLU A 42 -2.23 2.37 30.84
N LYS A 43 -2.07 1.06 30.62
CA LYS A 43 -2.18 0.44 29.29
C LYS A 43 -3.58 0.55 28.68
N THR A 44 -4.62 0.44 29.50
CA THR A 44 -6.01 0.54 29.04
C THR A 44 -6.35 1.98 28.65
N GLN A 45 -5.86 2.96 29.42
CA GLN A 45 -6.00 4.38 29.09
C GLN A 45 -5.28 4.72 27.79
N ALA A 46 -4.03 4.29 27.63
CA ALA A 46 -3.29 4.53 26.39
C ALA A 46 -4.00 3.97 25.15
N LYS A 47 -4.68 2.81 25.27
CA LYS A 47 -5.53 2.29 24.19
C LYS A 47 -6.74 3.17 23.93
N ALA A 48 -7.43 3.63 24.97
CA ALA A 48 -8.58 4.52 24.85
C ALA A 48 -8.19 5.85 24.16
N ASP A 49 -7.04 6.43 24.51
CA ASP A 49 -6.53 7.65 23.91
C ASP A 49 -6.24 7.47 22.42
N VAL A 50 -5.65 6.34 22.02
CA VAL A 50 -5.42 6.00 20.60
C VAL A 50 -6.74 5.86 19.83
N TYR A 51 -7.77 5.26 20.43
CA TYR A 51 -9.09 5.18 19.81
C TYR A 51 -9.73 6.56 19.63
N ASP A 52 -9.59 7.42 20.62
CA ASP A 52 -10.09 8.79 20.56
C ASP A 52 -9.38 9.62 19.47
N MET A 53 -8.07 9.47 19.33
CA MET A 53 -7.29 10.09 18.26
C MET A 53 -7.72 9.60 16.88
N LEU A 54 -7.87 8.29 16.69
CA LEU A 54 -8.33 7.72 15.42
C LEU A 54 -9.74 8.21 15.07
N ARG A 55 -10.64 8.27 16.05
CA ARG A 55 -12.00 8.78 15.85
C ARG A 55 -12.01 10.23 15.35
N ASP A 56 -11.04 11.03 15.78
CA ASP A 56 -10.89 12.43 15.37
C ASP A 56 -10.29 12.54 13.95
N ASP A 57 -9.25 11.78 13.63
CA ASP A 57 -8.64 11.75 12.28
C ASP A 57 -9.65 11.40 11.18
N TYR A 58 -10.65 10.57 11.50
CA TYR A 58 -11.72 10.18 10.57
C TYR A 58 -12.99 11.05 10.66
N GLY A 59 -12.98 12.11 11.48
CA GLY A 59 -14.12 13.03 11.64
C GLY A 59 -15.38 12.36 12.21
N LEU A 60 -15.22 11.29 12.99
CA LEU A 60 -16.30 10.45 13.49
C LEU A 60 -16.85 10.96 14.83
N ARG A 61 -16.09 11.77 15.56
CA ARG A 61 -16.55 12.41 16.80
C ARG A 61 -17.74 13.35 16.53
N GLU A 62 -17.70 14.10 15.43
CA GLU A 62 -18.79 14.99 15.01
C GLU A 62 -20.03 14.25 14.49
N LYS A 63 -19.83 13.06 13.92
CA LYS A 63 -20.92 12.22 13.37
C LYS A 63 -21.69 11.46 14.45
N GLY A 64 -21.27 11.54 15.71
CA GLY A 64 -21.96 10.88 16.84
C GLY A 64 -21.93 9.35 16.81
N VAL A 65 -21.11 8.76 15.93
CA VAL A 65 -21.03 7.31 15.70
C VAL A 65 -20.26 6.62 16.83
N GLY A 66 -20.80 5.51 17.33
CA GLY A 66 -20.22 4.75 18.44
C GLY A 66 -19.00 3.91 18.03
N LEU A 67 -18.39 3.22 19.01
CA LEU A 67 -17.25 2.32 18.75
C LEU A 67 -17.61 1.19 17.77
N ALA A 68 -18.84 0.67 17.85
CA ALA A 68 -19.34 -0.35 16.94
C ALA A 68 -19.39 0.17 15.49
N ASP A 69 -19.94 1.36 15.29
CA ASP A 69 -20.01 2.01 13.98
C ASP A 69 -18.61 2.31 13.40
N PHE A 70 -17.63 2.63 14.26
CA PHE A 70 -16.24 2.82 13.84
C PHE A 70 -15.60 1.51 13.36
N VAL A 71 -15.78 0.42 14.12
CA VAL A 71 -15.28 -0.91 13.73
C VAL A 71 -15.92 -1.36 12.42
N ASP A 72 -17.22 -1.16 12.25
CA ASP A 72 -17.93 -1.47 11.01
C ASP A 72 -17.42 -0.60 9.84
N TRP A 73 -17.18 0.69 10.08
CA TRP A 73 -16.59 1.57 9.09
C TRP A 73 -15.17 1.12 8.68
N GLN A 74 -14.33 0.74 9.64
CA GLN A 74 -12.98 0.22 9.36
C GLN A 74 -13.04 -1.09 8.56
N ALA A 75 -13.93 -2.01 8.94
CA ALA A 75 -14.12 -3.27 8.23
C ALA A 75 -14.55 -3.02 6.78
N ASN A 76 -15.50 -2.11 6.56
CA ASN A 76 -15.93 -1.71 5.22
C ASN A 76 -14.80 -1.07 4.42
N ARG A 77 -14.00 -0.20 5.04
CA ARG A 77 -12.87 0.47 4.39
C ARG A 77 -11.75 -0.51 4.02
N ILE A 78 -11.46 -1.49 4.88
CA ILE A 78 -10.51 -2.56 4.60
C ILE A 78 -11.01 -3.41 3.43
N ALA A 79 -12.28 -3.84 3.45
CA ALA A 79 -12.86 -4.61 2.37
C ALA A 79 -12.82 -3.85 1.03
N GLU A 80 -13.10 -2.54 1.04
CA GLU A 80 -12.98 -1.69 -0.14
C GLU A 80 -11.53 -1.63 -0.66
N LEU A 81 -10.55 -1.39 0.23
CA LEU A 81 -9.13 -1.34 -0.14
C LEU A 81 -8.60 -2.69 -0.62
N GLU A 82 -9.07 -3.81 -0.05
CA GLU A 82 -8.75 -5.15 -0.51
C GLU A 82 -9.31 -5.41 -1.91
N ALA A 83 -10.57 -5.03 -2.16
CA ALA A 83 -11.18 -5.13 -3.49
C ALA A 83 -10.46 -4.26 -4.53
N GLN A 84 -10.07 -3.03 -4.17
CA GLN A 84 -9.28 -2.15 -5.04
C GLN A 84 -7.90 -2.73 -5.33
N ASN A 85 -7.21 -3.28 -4.31
CA ASN A 85 -5.92 -3.94 -4.47
C ASN A 85 -6.03 -5.18 -5.38
N GLU A 86 -7.07 -6.00 -5.21
CA GLU A 86 -7.30 -7.14 -6.08
C GLU A 86 -7.54 -6.69 -7.52
N TYR A 87 -8.39 -5.69 -7.74
CA TYR A 87 -8.64 -5.14 -9.07
C TYR A 87 -7.35 -4.66 -9.74
N ILE A 88 -6.52 -3.89 -9.04
CA ILE A 88 -5.23 -3.41 -9.55
C ILE A 88 -4.31 -4.58 -9.90
N ARG A 89 -4.20 -5.60 -9.04
CA ARG A 89 -3.41 -6.82 -9.32
C ARG A 89 -3.89 -7.54 -10.57
N LYS A 90 -5.21 -7.67 -10.76
CA LYS A 90 -5.78 -8.27 -11.98
C LYS A 90 -5.51 -7.44 -13.23
N ARG A 91 -5.51 -6.10 -13.11
CA ARG A 91 -5.14 -5.20 -14.21
C ARG A 91 -3.66 -5.32 -14.58
N TYR A 92 -2.76 -5.46 -13.62
CA TYR A 92 -1.35 -5.74 -13.90
C TYR A 92 -1.16 -7.10 -14.58
N GLN A 93 -1.80 -8.16 -14.08
CA GLN A 93 -1.77 -9.48 -14.72
C GLN A 93 -2.28 -9.43 -16.16
N GLN A 94 -3.36 -8.68 -16.41
CA GLN A 94 -3.87 -8.48 -17.75
C GLN A 94 -2.86 -7.77 -18.65
N LEU A 95 -2.20 -6.71 -18.17
CA LEU A 95 -1.18 -5.98 -18.94
C LEU A 95 0.01 -6.87 -19.30
N ASP A 96 0.53 -7.65 -18.35
CA ASP A 96 1.64 -8.59 -18.59
C ASP A 96 1.28 -9.61 -19.68
N LEU A 97 0.06 -10.16 -19.64
CA LEU A 97 -0.43 -11.10 -20.64
C LEU A 97 -0.60 -10.45 -22.02
N LEU A 98 -1.02 -9.18 -22.09
CA LEU A 98 -1.14 -8.44 -23.35
C LEU A 98 0.24 -8.17 -23.96
N ILE A 99 1.23 -7.77 -23.15
CA ILE A 99 2.62 -7.61 -23.59
C ILE A 99 3.16 -8.95 -24.08
N GLY A 100 2.97 -10.03 -23.33
CA GLY A 100 3.41 -11.37 -23.70
C GLY A 100 2.80 -11.85 -25.03
N LYS A 101 1.51 -11.60 -25.27
CA LYS A 101 0.85 -11.91 -26.55
C LYS A 101 1.47 -11.13 -27.71
N ASN A 102 1.75 -9.84 -27.54
CA ASN A 102 2.38 -9.03 -28.57
C ASN A 102 3.81 -9.49 -28.88
N ILE A 103 4.59 -9.84 -27.86
CA ILE A 103 5.93 -10.43 -28.06
C ILE A 103 5.84 -11.74 -28.83
N LEU A 104 4.90 -12.63 -28.48
CA LEU A 104 4.70 -13.91 -29.17
C LEU A 104 4.36 -13.71 -30.66
N VAL A 105 3.53 -12.72 -30.98
CA VAL A 105 3.21 -12.36 -32.38
C VAL A 105 4.46 -11.89 -33.12
N MET A 106 5.29 -11.04 -32.50
CA MET A 106 6.56 -10.59 -33.11
C MET A 106 7.51 -11.78 -33.33
N GLN A 107 7.58 -12.73 -32.40
CA GLN A 107 8.35 -13.96 -32.57
C GLN A 107 7.82 -14.81 -33.72
N ALA A 108 6.50 -14.99 -33.83
CA ALA A 108 5.87 -15.72 -34.94
C ALA A 108 6.17 -15.06 -36.30
N ALA A 109 6.14 -13.73 -36.36
CA ALA A 109 6.51 -12.97 -37.55
C ALA A 109 7.95 -13.27 -38.01
N ILE A 110 8.90 -13.32 -37.07
CA ILE A 110 10.31 -13.64 -37.37
C ILE A 110 10.45 -15.10 -37.84
N ILE A 111 9.78 -16.05 -37.17
CA ILE A 111 9.82 -17.47 -37.55
C ILE A 111 9.27 -17.66 -38.97
N GLU A 112 8.13 -17.06 -39.28
CA GLU A 112 7.49 -17.17 -40.59
C GLU A 112 8.37 -16.59 -41.70
N TRP A 113 8.96 -15.42 -41.46
CA TRP A 113 9.89 -14.81 -42.41
C TRP A 113 11.15 -15.67 -42.62
N GLN A 114 11.72 -16.22 -41.55
CA GLN A 114 12.89 -17.11 -41.65
C GLN A 114 12.59 -18.42 -42.38
N ALA A 115 11.37 -18.96 -42.23
CA ALA A 115 10.95 -20.20 -42.86
C ALA A 115 10.64 -20.02 -44.35
N THR A 116 10.00 -18.91 -44.72
CA THR A 116 9.49 -18.69 -46.09
C THR A 116 10.40 -17.81 -46.95
N GLY A 117 11.24 -16.97 -46.32
CA GLY A 117 11.98 -15.90 -46.99
C GLY A 117 11.11 -14.70 -47.40
N ASP A 118 9.79 -14.74 -47.20
CA ASP A 118 8.87 -13.66 -47.57
C ASP A 118 8.47 -12.83 -46.35
N ALA A 119 8.94 -11.59 -46.30
CA ALA A 119 8.66 -10.67 -45.22
C ALA A 119 7.16 -10.30 -45.11
N LYS A 120 6.36 -10.45 -46.19
CA LYS A 120 4.92 -10.17 -46.14
C LYS A 120 4.17 -11.16 -45.26
N ASN A 121 4.60 -12.43 -45.25
CA ASN A 121 4.00 -13.44 -44.38
C ASN A 121 4.31 -13.15 -42.91
N GLY A 122 5.54 -12.71 -42.61
CA GLY A 122 5.90 -12.23 -41.28
C GLY A 122 5.09 -11.00 -40.86
N LEU A 123 4.97 -10.00 -41.74
CA LEU A 123 4.22 -8.77 -41.47
C LEU A 123 2.73 -9.03 -41.21
N ALA A 124 2.14 -10.05 -41.84
CA ALA A 124 0.73 -10.40 -41.63
C ALA A 124 0.41 -10.74 -40.17
N TRP A 125 1.34 -11.39 -39.44
CA TRP A 125 1.18 -11.66 -38.01
C TRP A 125 1.03 -10.38 -37.19
N ILE A 126 1.91 -9.41 -37.43
CA ILE A 126 1.90 -8.12 -36.74
C ILE A 126 0.65 -7.33 -37.13
N TYR A 127 0.35 -7.24 -38.42
CA TYR A 127 -0.80 -6.50 -38.94
C TYR A 127 -2.12 -7.00 -38.35
N ASN A 128 -2.38 -8.31 -38.36
CA ASN A 128 -3.63 -8.88 -37.86
C ASN A 128 -3.85 -8.61 -36.36
N THR A 129 -2.76 -8.57 -35.60
CA THR A 129 -2.78 -8.30 -34.15
C THR A 129 -3.16 -6.85 -33.86
N LEU A 130 -2.66 -5.91 -34.66
CA LEU A 130 -3.00 -4.48 -34.52
C LEU A 130 -4.38 -4.15 -35.10
N PHE A 131 -4.78 -4.81 -36.18
CA PHE A 131 -6.05 -4.54 -36.86
C PHE A 131 -7.28 -4.84 -35.99
N GLY A 132 -7.31 -6.00 -35.32
CA GLY A 132 -8.49 -6.44 -34.56
C GLY A 132 -8.97 -5.44 -33.48
N PRO A 133 -8.06 -4.92 -32.63
CA PRO A 133 -8.39 -3.90 -31.63
C PRO A 133 -8.45 -2.46 -32.17
N GLY A 134 -8.10 -2.21 -33.45
CA GLY A 134 -8.07 -0.87 -34.04
C GLY A 134 -6.81 -0.06 -33.71
N GLU A 135 -5.67 -0.72 -33.52
CA GLU A 135 -4.38 -0.13 -33.10
C GLU A 135 -3.43 0.15 -34.28
N LEU A 136 -3.93 0.05 -35.52
CA LEU A 136 -3.16 0.46 -36.69
C LEU A 136 -2.96 1.99 -36.68
N PRO A 137 -1.81 2.49 -37.16
CA PRO A 137 -1.61 3.92 -37.34
C PRO A 137 -2.60 4.49 -38.37
N ASP A 138 -2.86 5.79 -38.28
CA ASP A 138 -3.66 6.51 -39.28
C ASP A 138 -3.06 6.31 -40.68
N GLU A 139 -3.92 6.09 -41.69
CA GLU A 139 -3.50 5.85 -43.07
C GLU A 139 -2.71 7.03 -43.67
N ALA A 140 -2.85 8.24 -43.12
CA ALA A 140 -2.09 9.42 -43.52
C ALA A 140 -0.62 9.38 -43.10
N GLU A 141 -0.24 8.55 -42.13
CA GLU A 141 1.16 8.40 -41.69
C GLU A 141 1.98 7.67 -42.77
N LYS A 142 3.00 8.34 -43.31
CA LYS A 142 3.87 7.80 -44.38
C LYS A 142 5.34 7.68 -44.00
N ASP A 143 5.74 8.30 -42.90
CA ASP A 143 7.12 8.29 -42.40
C ASP A 143 7.18 7.54 -41.06
N ALA A 144 7.71 6.32 -41.10
CA ALA A 144 7.77 5.44 -39.94
C ALA A 144 8.71 5.98 -38.86
N GLN A 145 9.82 6.62 -39.23
CA GLN A 145 10.79 7.13 -38.25
C GLN A 145 10.21 8.36 -37.55
N ALA A 146 9.66 9.30 -38.32
CA ALA A 146 9.02 10.49 -37.74
C ALA A 146 7.81 10.12 -36.86
N TYR A 147 7.03 9.10 -37.25
CA TYR A 147 5.96 8.56 -36.41
C TYR A 147 6.50 7.97 -35.10
N PHE A 148 7.52 7.11 -35.18
CA PHE A 148 8.12 6.49 -34.00
C PHE A 148 8.67 7.54 -33.04
N ASP A 149 9.51 8.47 -33.51
CA ASP A 149 10.14 9.48 -32.66
C ASP A 149 9.09 10.32 -31.93
N ARG A 150 8.03 10.75 -32.64
CA ARG A 150 6.93 11.53 -32.08
C ARG A 150 6.14 10.77 -31.02
N LYS A 151 5.92 9.45 -31.21
CA LYS A 151 5.13 8.62 -30.29
C LYS A 151 5.97 8.07 -29.13
N TYR A 152 7.26 7.83 -29.35
CA TYR A 152 8.17 7.24 -28.38
C TYR A 152 8.61 8.25 -27.33
N ALA A 153 8.93 9.48 -27.72
CA ALA A 153 9.42 10.52 -26.80
C ALA A 153 8.58 10.69 -25.51
N PRO A 154 7.24 10.87 -25.58
CA PRO A 154 6.45 10.99 -24.36
C PRO A 154 6.44 9.70 -23.51
N LEU A 155 6.51 8.52 -24.12
CA LEU A 155 6.55 7.24 -23.39
C LEU A 155 7.86 7.09 -22.62
N ASP A 156 8.98 7.49 -23.24
CA ASP A 156 10.31 7.44 -22.63
C ASP A 156 10.40 8.39 -21.43
N GLU A 157 9.85 9.61 -21.57
CA GLU A 157 9.75 10.58 -20.48
C GLU A 157 8.93 10.05 -19.29
N GLU A 158 7.74 9.51 -19.54
CA GLU A 158 6.90 8.92 -18.49
C GLU A 158 7.59 7.74 -17.80
N LEU A 159 8.27 6.89 -18.57
CA LEU A 159 9.00 5.76 -18.04
C LEU A 159 10.17 6.19 -17.16
N MET A 160 10.88 7.25 -17.56
CA MET A 160 11.96 7.84 -16.75
C MET A 160 11.44 8.39 -15.41
N VAL A 161 10.30 9.08 -15.42
CA VAL A 161 9.67 9.57 -14.18
C VAL A 161 9.33 8.40 -13.25
N LEU A 162 8.76 7.33 -13.80
CA LEU A 162 8.39 6.14 -13.03
C LEU A 162 9.62 5.41 -12.47
N HIS A 163 10.68 5.24 -13.26
CA HIS A 163 11.94 4.65 -12.81
C HIS A 163 12.58 5.45 -11.67
N LYS A 164 12.58 6.78 -11.78
CA LYS A 164 13.07 7.65 -10.71
C LYS A 164 12.28 7.41 -9.42
N TRP A 165 10.95 7.38 -9.51
CA TRP A 165 10.11 7.11 -8.34
C TRP A 165 10.43 5.76 -7.69
N PHE A 166 10.54 4.68 -8.46
CA PHE A 166 10.89 3.36 -7.92
C PHE A 166 12.27 3.34 -7.27
N TRP A 167 13.24 4.03 -7.86
CA TRP A 167 14.58 4.16 -7.28
C TRP A 167 14.52 4.87 -5.92
N GLU A 168 13.80 6.00 -5.82
CA GLU A 168 13.63 6.75 -4.57
C GLU A 168 12.95 5.90 -3.48
N GLN A 169 11.92 5.12 -3.84
CA GLN A 169 11.28 4.18 -2.91
C GLN A 169 12.26 3.11 -2.41
N SER A 170 13.03 2.49 -3.32
CA SER A 170 13.99 1.46 -2.93
C SER A 170 15.10 2.00 -2.02
N GLU A 171 15.58 3.23 -2.25
CA GLU A 171 16.54 3.89 -1.38
C GLU A 171 15.97 4.22 0.00
N ALA A 172 14.72 4.70 0.07
CA ALA A 172 14.03 4.94 1.33
C ALA A 172 13.88 3.64 2.15
N GLU A 173 13.52 2.53 1.50
CA GLU A 173 13.42 1.21 2.14
C GLU A 173 14.78 0.71 2.65
N ARG A 174 15.85 0.87 1.86
CA ARG A 174 17.22 0.52 2.27
C ARG A 174 17.70 1.33 3.47
N ALA A 175 17.43 2.64 3.45
CA ALA A 175 17.74 3.52 4.56
C ALA A 175 17.00 3.11 5.84
N ALA A 176 15.71 2.77 5.74
CA ALA A 176 14.91 2.26 6.85
C ALA A 176 15.41 0.89 7.36
N ALA A 177 15.91 0.03 6.47
CA ALA A 177 16.50 -1.26 6.81
C ALA A 177 17.93 -1.17 7.39
N GLY A 178 18.53 0.02 7.45
CA GLY A 178 19.89 0.22 7.98
C GLY A 178 21.00 -0.35 7.09
N ILE A 179 20.70 -0.68 5.83
CA ILE A 179 21.66 -1.23 4.88
C ILE A 179 22.41 -0.06 4.23
N LYS A 180 23.65 0.18 4.67
CA LYS A 180 24.56 1.11 3.98
C LYS A 180 25.18 0.41 2.78
N VAL A 181 25.03 1.00 1.59
CA VAL A 181 25.85 0.65 0.44
C VAL A 181 27.23 1.28 0.66
N GLY A 182 28.27 0.44 0.73
CA GLY A 182 29.67 0.86 0.68
C GLY A 182 30.13 1.10 -0.74
#